data_AF-F8D8Q6-F1
#
_entry.id   AF-F8D8Q6-F1
#
_cell.length_a   1.000
_cell.length_b   1.000
_cell.length_c   1.000
_cell.angle_alpha   90.00
_cell.angle_beta   90.00
_cell.angle_gamma   90.00
#
_symmetry.space_group_name_H-M   'P 1'
#
loop_
_entity.id
_entity.type
_entity.pdbx_description
1 polymer ?
#
loop_
_entity_poly.entity_id
_entity_poly.type
_entity_poly.pdbx_seq_one_letter_code
_entity_poly.pdbx_strand_id
1 'polypeptide(L)' 'MSRDYVDDLRWGWRCPRCDADATVTKDPRTETFLWECPEESCSAIGFGFSSRRKARIALREYRERYNEIYR' A
#
# COMPACT_ATOMS: atom_id res chain seq x y z
N MET A 1 25.45 21.45 1.02
CA MET A 1 24.07 21.57 1.54
C MET A 1 23.25 20.47 0.94
N SER A 2 23.25 19.31 1.60
CA SER A 2 22.45 18.15 1.20
C SER A 2 20.99 18.56 1.38
N ARG A 3 20.27 18.70 0.26
CA ARG A 3 18.82 18.93 0.29
C ARG A 3 18.22 17.67 0.88
N ASP A 4 17.84 17.73 2.16
CA ASP A 4 17.04 16.71 2.80
C ASP A 4 15.84 16.41 1.92
N TYR A 5 15.77 15.18 1.40
CA TYR A 5 14.78 14.71 0.46
C TYR A 5 13.44 14.59 1.20
N VAL A 6 12.71 15.71 1.31
CA VAL A 6 11.32 15.74 1.80
C VAL A 6 10.39 15.27 0.69
N ASP A 7 10.63 14.09 0.10
CA ASP A 7 9.85 13.62 -1.05
C ASP A 7 9.04 12.33 -0.80
N ASP A 8 9.45 11.39 0.07
CA ASP A 8 8.83 10.04 -0.02
C ASP A 8 7.98 9.54 1.15
N LEU A 9 7.72 10.31 2.20
CA LEU A 9 6.74 9.90 3.23
C LEU A 9 5.27 9.92 2.71
N ARG A 10 5.04 10.34 1.46
CA ARG A 10 3.73 10.27 0.79
C ARG A 10 3.51 8.94 0.04
N TRP A 11 4.52 8.08 -0.07
CA TRP A 11 4.52 6.87 -0.88
C TRP A 11 5.12 5.71 -0.07
N GLY A 12 4.32 4.66 0.20
CA GLY A 12 4.79 3.46 0.89
C GLY A 12 4.16 3.27 2.25
N TRP A 13 3.00 2.62 2.27
CA TRP A 13 2.53 1.98 3.51
C TRP A 13 3.11 0.57 3.51
N ARG A 14 3.72 0.14 4.61
CA ARG A 14 4.38 -1.18 4.66
C ARG A 14 3.36 -2.31 4.55
N CYS A 15 3.66 -3.26 3.68
CA CYS A 15 2.96 -4.53 3.55
C CYS A 15 2.97 -5.24 4.90
N PRO A 16 1.82 -5.65 5.47
CA PRO A 16 1.81 -6.28 6.77
C PRO A 16 2.39 -7.70 6.80
N ARG A 17 2.58 -8.33 5.63
CA ARG A 17 3.14 -9.69 5.53
C ARG A 17 4.67 -9.71 5.55
N CYS A 18 5.32 -8.80 4.82
CA CYS A 18 6.77 -8.79 4.62
C CYS A 18 7.44 -7.44 4.93
N ASP A 19 6.66 -6.45 5.40
CA ASP A 19 7.10 -5.08 5.73
C ASP A 19 7.65 -4.26 4.56
N ALA A 20 7.60 -4.78 3.33
CA ALA A 20 8.00 -4.07 2.11
C ALA A 20 7.07 -2.89 1.79
N ASP A 21 7.59 -1.84 1.16
CA ASP A 21 6.81 -0.64 0.84
C ASP A 21 5.77 -0.92 -0.26
N ALA A 22 4.50 -1.00 0.12
CA ALA A 22 3.42 -1.16 -0.84
C ALA A 22 3.04 0.21 -1.43
N THR A 23 3.02 0.27 -2.76
CA THR A 23 2.72 1.48 -3.51
C THR A 23 1.24 1.51 -3.90
N VAL A 24 0.61 2.66 -3.79
CA VAL A 24 -0.76 2.89 -4.27
C VAL A 24 -0.71 3.55 -5.64
N THR A 25 -1.26 2.90 -6.65
CA THR A 25 -1.30 3.38 -8.04
C THR A 25 -2.75 3.50 -8.53
N LYS A 26 -2.95 4.26 -9.61
CA LYS A 26 -4.24 4.29 -10.33
C LYS A 26 -4.19 3.23 -11.43
N ASP A 27 -5.19 2.37 -11.49
CA ASP A 27 -5.39 1.46 -12.61
C ASP A 27 -6.01 2.22 -13.78
N PRO A 28 -5.30 2.36 -14.93
CA PRO A 28 -5.86 3.02 -16.10
C PRO A 28 -6.99 2.22 -16.76
N ARG A 29 -7.11 0.90 -16.53
CA ARG A 29 -8.11 0.05 -17.17
C ARG A 29 -9.49 0.16 -16.52
N THR A 30 -9.51 0.31 -15.20
CA THR A 30 -10.74 0.36 -14.40
C THR A 30 -11.04 1.75 -13.85
N GLU A 31 -10.13 2.71 -14.05
CA GLU A 31 -10.12 4.03 -13.43
C GLU A 31 -10.17 4.01 -11.89
N THR A 32 -9.90 2.85 -11.28
CA THR A 32 -9.84 2.68 -9.82
C THR A 32 -8.41 2.82 -9.30
N PHE A 33 -8.24 2.71 -7.99
CA PHE A 33 -6.95 2.66 -7.33
C PHE A 33 -6.69 1.26 -6.80
N LEU A 34 -5.42 0.88 -6.79
CA LEU A 34 -4.93 -0.37 -6.23
C LEU A 34 -3.67 -0.14 -5.39
N TRP A 35 -3.34 -1.11 -4.57
CA TRP A 35 -2.03 -1.26 -3.96
C TRP A 35 -1.60 -2.72 -4.10
N GLU A 36 -0.31 -2.90 -4.31
CA GLU A 36 0.32 -4.20 -4.47
C GLU A 36 1.65 -4.18 -3.73
N CYS A 37 1.95 -5.28 -3.04
CA CYS A 37 3.28 -5.48 -2.48
C CYS A 37 4.27 -5.74 -3.62
N PRO A 38 5.41 -5.03 -3.68
CA PRO A 38 6.38 -5.22 -4.76
C PRO A 38 7.12 -6.55 -4.70
N GLU A 39 7.03 -7.26 -3.58
CA GLU A 39 7.70 -8.54 -3.36
C GLU A 39 6.95 -9.66 -4.09
N GLU A 40 7.60 -10.31 -5.07
CA GLU A 40 6.99 -11.34 -5.93
C GLU A 40 6.44 -12.54 -5.14
N SER A 41 7.08 -12.85 -4.01
CA SER A 41 6.64 -13.92 -3.10
C SER A 41 5.44 -13.52 -2.21
N CYS A 42 5.05 -12.24 -2.20
CA CYS A 42 3.99 -11.70 -1.36
C CYS A 42 2.68 -11.50 -2.13
N SER A 43 1.67 -12.31 -1.84
CA SER A 43 0.32 -12.18 -2.44
C SER A 43 -0.55 -11.06 -1.84
N ALA A 44 0.05 -10.06 -1.18
CA ALA A 44 -0.70 -8.95 -0.59
C ALA A 44 -1.05 -7.90 -1.66
N ILE A 45 -2.32 -7.89 -2.06
CA ILE A 45 -2.87 -6.96 -3.05
C ILE A 45 -4.26 -6.47 -2.61
N GLY A 46 -4.59 -5.23 -2.97
CA GLY A 46 -5.94 -4.69 -2.88
C GLY A 46 -6.24 -3.79 -4.07
N PHE A 47 -7.44 -3.90 -4.65
CA PHE A 47 -7.83 -3.19 -5.87
C PHE A 47 -9.30 -2.76 -5.84
N GLY A 48 -9.73 -1.97 -6.83
CA GLY A 48 -11.12 -1.55 -6.98
C GLY A 48 -11.52 -0.34 -6.11
N PHE A 49 -10.55 0.40 -5.57
CA PHE A 49 -10.85 1.53 -4.70
C PHE A 49 -11.22 2.77 -5.50
N SER A 50 -12.32 3.43 -5.14
CA SER A 50 -12.78 4.63 -5.86
C SER A 50 -11.90 5.87 -5.65
N SER A 51 -10.90 5.82 -4.77
CA SER A 51 -9.94 6.91 -4.56
C SER A 51 -8.63 6.42 -3.92
N ARG A 52 -7.54 7.17 -4.14
CA ARG A 52 -6.23 6.92 -3.49
C ARG A 52 -6.34 6.87 -1.97
N ARG A 53 -7.21 7.70 -1.37
CA ARG A 53 -7.45 7.71 0.08
C ARG A 53 -8.09 6.41 0.57
N LYS A 54 -9.10 5.89 -0.15
CA LYS A 54 -9.73 4.61 0.20
C LYS A 54 -8.76 3.44 0.09
N ALA A 55 -7.93 3.40 -0.95
CA ALA A 55 -6.88 2.39 -1.10
C ALA A 55 -5.92 2.39 0.11
N ARG A 56 -5.50 3.57 0.57
CA ARG A 56 -4.65 3.72 1.76
C ARG A 56 -5.34 3.26 3.05
N ILE A 57 -6.61 3.61 3.25
CA ILE A 57 -7.39 3.16 4.42
C ILE A 57 -7.48 1.64 4.41
N ALA A 58 -7.83 1.03 3.28
CA ALA A 58 -7.94 -0.42 3.16
C ALA A 58 -6.61 -1.14 3.44
N LEU A 59 -5.47 -0.57 3.02
CA LEU A 59 -4.15 -1.13 3.33
C LEU A 59 -3.82 -1.05 4.83
N ARG A 60 -4.20 0.05 5.49
CA ARG A 60 -4.10 0.17 6.95
C ARG A 60 -4.98 -0.86 7.67
N GLU A 61 -6.26 -0.98 7.28
CA GLU A 61 -7.20 -1.96 7.84
C GLU A 61 -6.73 -3.41 7.61
N TYR A 62 -6.11 -3.68 6.46
CA TYR A 62 -5.49 -4.97 6.17
C TYR A 62 -4.34 -5.27 7.16
N ARG A 63 -3.50 -4.28 7.46
CA ARG A 63 -2.44 -4.41 8.46
C ARG A 63 -2.96 -4.63 9.87
N GLU A 64 -3.99 -3.89 10.28
CA GLU A 64 -4.62 -4.06 11.59
C GLU A 64 -5.19 -5.48 11.75
N ARG A 65 -5.95 -5.97 10.76
CA ARG A 65 -6.49 -7.34 10.76
C ARG A 65 -5.43 -8.42 10.73
N TYR A 66 -4.36 -8.24 9.93
CA TYR A 66 -3.28 -9.22 9.86
C TYR A 66 -2.57 -9.35 11.20
N ASN A 67 -2.29 -8.22 11.87
CA ASN A 67 -1.69 -8.24 13.20
C ASN A 67 -2.61 -8.87 14.26
N GLU A 68 -3.93 -8.68 14.17
CA GLU A 68 -4.88 -9.31 15.09
C GLU A 68 -4.88 -10.85 14.98
N ILE A 69 -4.67 -11.39 13.78
CA ILE A 69 -4.71 -12.84 13.53
C ILE A 69 -3.37 -13.52 13.85
N TYR A 70 -2.25 -12.86 13.53
CA TYR A 70 -0.92 -13.50 13.52
C TYR A 70 0.02 -13.03 14.64
N ARG A 71 -0.43 -12.14 15.53
CA ARG A 71 0.34 -11.66 16.69
C ARG A 71 -0.31 -12.07 18.00
#